data_AF-A0A423Y422-F1
#
_entry.id   AF-A0A423Y422-F1
#
_cell.length_a   1.000
_cell.length_b   1.000
_cell.length_c   1.000
_cell.angle_alpha   90.00
_cell.angle_beta   90.00
_cell.angle_gamma   90.00
#
_symmetry.space_group_name_H-M   'P 1'
#
loop_
_entity.id
_entity.type
_entity.pdbx_description
1 polymer ?
#
loop_
_entity_poly.entity_id
_entity_poly.type
_entity_poly.pdbx_seq_one_letter_code
_entity_poly.pdbx_strand_id
1 'polypeptide(L)'
;MKAIVLLVNILLFVGLYLITIPLVHFWRPLTRQEIDWLVESAEWFGFLNAQQLWWLLMATTDFIVALVIFILMKIVWRRLVSRYNAAHAK
;
A
#
# COMPACT_ATOMS: atom_id res chain seq x y z
N MET A 1 -17.23 -8.00 -19.99
CA MET A 1 -17.24 -8.34 -18.54
C MET A 1 -15.85 -8.41 -17.90
N LYS A 2 -14.89 -9.19 -18.42
CA LYS A 2 -13.55 -9.33 -17.78
C LYS A 2 -12.77 -8.02 -17.64
N ALA A 3 -12.82 -7.15 -18.65
CA ALA A 3 -12.15 -5.84 -18.62
C ALA A 3 -12.74 -4.89 -17.55
N ILE A 4 -14.06 -4.90 -17.35
CA ILE A 4 -14.73 -4.06 -16.35
C ILE A 4 -14.32 -4.49 -14.94
N VAL A 5 -14.30 -5.80 -14.67
CA VAL A 5 -13.86 -6.33 -13.38
C VAL A 5 -12.40 -6.00 -13.10
N LEU A 6 -11.54 -6.08 -14.12
CA LEU A 6 -10.14 -5.66 -14.02
C LEU A 6 -10.04 -4.17 -13.69
N LEU A 7 -10.76 -3.31 -14.43
CA LEU A 7 -10.80 -1.87 -14.21
C LEU A 7 -11.23 -1.52 -12.79
N VAL A 8 -12.29 -2.16 -12.29
CA VAL A 8 -12.78 -1.94 -10.91
C VAL A 8 -11.72 -2.34 -9.88
N ASN A 9 -11.02 -3.46 -10.08
CA ASN A 9 -9.94 -3.86 -9.16
C ASN A 9 -8.76 -2.87 -9.21
N ILE A 10 -8.41 -2.35 -10.38
CA ILE A 10 -7.36 -1.33 -10.54
C ILE A 10 -7.78 -0.06 -9.80
N LEU A 11 -8.98 0.45 -10.03
CA LEU A 11 -9.49 1.66 -9.37
C LEU A 11 -9.54 1.48 -7.84
N LEU A 12 -9.96 0.30 -7.37
CA LEU A 12 -9.98 -0.02 -5.96
C LEU A 12 -8.58 -0.02 -5.36
N PHE A 13 -7.61 -0.66 -6.03
CA PHE A 13 -6.23 -0.68 -5.58
C PHE A 13 -5.63 0.72 -5.57
N VAL A 14 -5.82 1.51 -6.63
CA VAL A 14 -5.36 2.90 -6.72
C VAL A 14 -5.97 3.74 -5.60
N GLY A 15 -7.27 3.61 -5.34
CA GLY A 15 -7.93 4.30 -4.23
C GLY A 15 -7.33 3.95 -2.87
N LEU A 16 -7.07 2.67 -2.62
CA LEU A 16 -6.40 2.22 -1.39
C LEU A 16 -4.97 2.76 -1.28
N TYR A 17 -4.21 2.75 -2.37
CA TYR A 17 -2.85 3.30 -2.41
C TYR A 17 -2.82 4.80 -2.10
N LEU A 18 -3.75 5.58 -2.66
CA LEU A 18 -3.83 7.01 -2.36
C LEU A 18 -4.17 7.29 -0.89
N ILE A 19 -4.91 6.39 -0.23
CA ILE A 19 -5.22 6.50 1.21
C ILE A 19 -4.01 6.15 2.07
N THR A 20 -3.13 5.23 1.63
CA THR A 20 -1.94 4.86 2.41
C THR A 20 -0.88 5.95 2.43
N ILE A 21 -0.77 6.75 1.36
CA ILE A 21 0.20 7.86 1.28
C ILE A 21 0.19 8.74 2.53
N PRO A 22 -0.91 9.41 2.93
CA PRO A 22 -0.91 10.26 4.11
C PRO A 22 -0.72 9.47 5.41
N LEU A 23 -1.15 8.21 5.45
CA LEU A 23 -1.03 7.37 6.64
C LEU A 23 0.43 7.02 6.94
N VAL A 24 1.19 6.64 5.92
CA VAL A 24 2.59 6.23 6.05
C VAL A 24 3.51 7.45 6.09
N HIS A 25 3.33 8.41 5.18
CA HIS A 25 4.21 9.58 5.04
C HIS A 25 4.26 10.47 6.29
N PHE A 26 3.18 10.54 7.06
CA PHE A 26 3.05 11.43 8.20
C PHE A 26 2.91 10.71 9.54
N TRP A 27 3.12 9.39 9.59
CA TRP A 27 2.93 8.63 10.83
C TRP A 27 3.80 9.16 11.98
N ARG A 28 5.05 9.54 11.69
CA ARG A 28 5.99 10.10 12.66
C ARG A 28 7.17 10.79 11.97
N PRO A 29 7.70 11.90 12.52
CA PRO A 29 8.98 12.44 12.06
C PRO A 29 10.14 11.47 12.36
N LEU A 30 11.11 11.42 11.45
CA LEU A 30 12.36 10.68 11.67
C LEU A 30 13.18 11.31 12.80
N THR A 31 13.85 10.47 13.58
CA THR A 31 14.89 10.87 14.52
C THR A 31 16.18 11.23 13.78
N ARG A 32 17.07 11.97 14.44
CA ARG A 32 18.39 12.29 13.86
C ARG A 32 19.18 11.03 13.47
N GLN A 33 19.17 10.02 14.33
CA GLN A 33 19.86 8.76 14.03
C GLN A 33 19.29 8.12 12.77
N GLU A 34 17.97 7.98 12.65
CA GLU A 34 17.33 7.42 11.45
C GLU A 34 17.63 8.24 10.18
N ILE A 35 17.77 9.56 10.29
CA ILE A 35 18.21 10.42 9.18
C ILE A 35 19.66 10.11 8.79
N ASP A 36 20.57 9.96 9.76
CA ASP A 36 21.97 9.65 9.49
C ASP A 36 22.11 8.28 8.79
N TRP A 37 21.37 7.26 9.27
CA TRP A 37 21.30 5.95 8.61
C TRP A 37 20.75 6.04 7.18
N LEU A 38 19.73 6.88 6.96
CA LEU A 38 19.13 7.08 5.65
C LEU A 38 20.13 7.74 4.69
N VAL A 39 20.93 8.70 5.15
CA VAL A 39 21.98 9.35 4.37
C VAL A 39 23.07 8.33 4.01
N GLU A 40 23.60 7.60 4.99
CA GLU A 40 24.63 6.57 4.76
C GLU A 40 24.14 5.49 3.79
N SER A 41 22.89 5.04 3.97
CA SER A 41 22.28 4.06 3.07
C SER A 41 22.12 4.62 1.65
N ALA A 42 21.69 5.87 1.51
CA ALA A 42 21.53 6.51 0.21
C ALA A 42 22.86 6.60 -0.55
N GLU A 43 23.94 6.96 0.14
CA GLU A 43 25.29 6.97 -0.44
C GLU A 43 25.74 5.56 -0.84
N TRP A 44 25.52 4.57 0.02
CA TRP A 44 25.90 3.18 -0.25
C TRP A 44 25.18 2.59 -1.47
N PHE A 45 23.90 2.91 -1.65
CA PHE A 45 23.10 2.49 -2.81
C PHE A 45 23.31 3.37 -4.06
N GLY A 46 24.10 4.45 -3.96
CA GLY A 46 24.39 5.36 -5.08
C GLY A 46 23.25 6.30 -5.45
N PHE A 47 22.35 6.63 -4.51
CA PHE A 47 21.34 7.68 -4.71
C PHE A 47 21.97 9.07 -4.69
N LEU A 48 21.37 10.02 -5.42
CA LEU A 48 21.85 11.41 -5.47
C LEU A 48 21.68 12.14 -4.13
N ASN A 49 20.70 11.73 -3.32
CA ASN A 49 20.49 12.22 -1.96
C ASN A 49 19.58 11.26 -1.16
N ALA A 50 19.59 11.43 0.17
CA ALA A 50 18.73 10.72 1.10
C ALA A 50 17.23 10.89 0.81
N GLN A 51 16.83 12.03 0.22
CA GLN A 51 15.44 12.29 -0.11
C GLN A 51 14.92 11.34 -1.19
N GLN A 52 15.71 10.98 -2.20
CA GLN A 52 15.29 10.01 -3.21
C GLN A 52 15.07 8.62 -2.61
N LEU A 53 15.99 8.17 -1.75
CA LEU A 53 15.84 6.91 -1.04
C LEU A 53 14.60 6.93 -0.13
N TRP A 54 14.38 8.04 0.59
CA TRP A 54 13.19 8.22 1.42
C TRP A 54 11.91 8.07 0.61
N TRP A 55 11.78 8.78 -0.52
CA TRP A 55 10.60 8.72 -1.37
C TRP A 55 10.37 7.30 -1.91
N LEU A 56 11.43 6.60 -2.29
CA LEU A 56 11.35 5.22 -2.74
C LEU A 56 10.87 4.29 -1.62
N LEU A 57 11.42 4.42 -0.41
CA LEU A 57 11.03 3.63 0.75
C LEU A 57 9.56 3.88 1.12
N MET A 58 9.12 5.13 1.12
CA MET A 58 7.72 5.48 1.41
C MET A 58 6.77 4.95 0.33
N ALA A 59 7.07 5.17 -0.95
CA ALA A 59 6.26 4.65 -2.05
C ALA A 59 6.17 3.12 -2.04
N THR A 60 7.28 2.44 -1.70
CA THR A 60 7.32 0.97 -1.55
C THR A 60 6.47 0.52 -0.37
N THR A 61 6.57 1.22 0.76
CA THR A 61 5.78 0.92 1.96
C THR A 61 4.28 1.11 1.69
N ASP A 62 3.90 2.22 1.06
CA ASP A 62 2.52 2.48 0.62
C ASP A 62 2.00 1.36 -0.28
N PHE A 63 2.81 0.94 -1.25
CA PHE A 63 2.44 -0.13 -2.17
C PHE A 63 2.20 -1.44 -1.43
N ILE A 64 3.09 -1.82 -0.51
CA ILE A 64 2.95 -3.04 0.30
C ILE A 64 1.68 -2.97 1.15
N VAL A 65 1.46 -1.86 1.86
CA VAL A 65 0.28 -1.68 2.72
C VAL A 65 -1.01 -1.74 1.90
N ALA A 66 -1.06 -1.02 0.78
CA ALA A 66 -2.21 -1.03 -0.12
C ALA A 66 -2.50 -2.43 -0.67
N LEU A 67 -1.46 -3.19 -1.04
CA LEU A 67 -1.58 -4.57 -1.50
C LEU A 67 -2.14 -5.49 -0.41
N VAL A 68 -1.63 -5.40 0.81
CA VAL A 68 -2.14 -6.19 1.95
C VAL A 68 -3.61 -5.87 2.20
N ILE A 69 -3.99 -4.59 2.28
CA ILE A 69 -5.39 -4.17 2.48
C ILE A 69 -6.27 -4.66 1.34
N PHE A 70 -5.82 -4.51 0.09
CA PHE A 70 -6.56 -4.99 -1.08
C PHE A 70 -6.83 -6.50 -1.01
N ILE A 71 -5.80 -7.31 -0.70
CA ILE A 71 -5.93 -8.76 -0.55
C ILE A 71 -6.91 -9.11 0.58
N LEU A 72 -6.77 -8.49 1.75
CA LEU A 72 -7.65 -8.71 2.89
C LEU A 72 -9.10 -8.38 2.54
N MET A 73 -9.34 -7.25 1.88
CA MET A 73 -10.68 -6.84 1.46
C MET A 73 -11.29 -7.84 0.47
N LYS A 74 -10.51 -8.38 -0.47
CA LYS A 74 -10.97 -9.44 -1.39
C LYS A 74 -11.26 -10.76 -0.68
N ILE A 75 -10.49 -11.12 0.35
CA ILE A 75 -10.75 -12.32 1.18
C ILE A 75 -12.05 -12.15 1.96
N VAL A 76 -12.22 -11.01 2.64
CA VAL A 76 -13.40 -10.70 3.43
C VAL A 76 -14.64 -10.65 2.53
N TRP A 77 -14.57 -9.94 1.40
CA TRP A 77 -15.67 -9.87 0.43
C TRP A 77 -16.13 -11.24 -0.03
N ARG A 78 -15.20 -12.12 -0.42
CA ARG A 78 -15.53 -13.49 -0.83
C ARG A 78 -16.22 -14.28 0.28
N ARG A 79 -15.76 -14.15 1.52
CA ARG A 79 -16.38 -14.80 2.68
C ARG A 79 -17.80 -14.25 2.94
N LEU A 80 -18.00 -12.94 2.84
CA LEU A 80 -19.30 -12.31 3.04
C LEU A 80 -20.30 -12.73 1.97
N VAL A 81 -19.91 -12.69 0.70
CA VAL A 81 -20.76 -13.14 -0.42
C VAL A 81 -21.12 -14.61 -0.28
N SER A 82 -20.15 -15.46 0.08
CA SER A 82 -20.41 -16.88 0.32
C SER A 82 -21.43 -17.11 1.44
N ARG A 83 -21.33 -16.35 2.54
CA ARG A 83 -22.28 -16.42 3.67
C ARG A 83 -23.67 -15.92 3.27
N TYR A 84 -23.74 -14.82 2.52
CA TYR A 84 -25.00 -14.26 2.03
C TYR A 84 -25.74 -15.26 1.14
N ASN A 85 -25.05 -15.84 0.15
CA ASN A 85 -25.63 -16.83 -0.74
C ASN A 85 -26.11 -18.08 0.01
N ALA A 86 -25.34 -18.58 0.99
CA ALA A 86 -25.75 -19.71 1.81
C ALA A 86 -27.01 -19.41 2.65
N ALA A 87 -27.18 -18.16 3.11
CA ALA A 87 -28.35 -17.75 3.88
C ALA A 87 -29.61 -17.55 3.03
N HIS A 88 -29.46 -17.26 1.73
CA HIS A 88 -30.56 -16.91 0.81
C HIS A 88 -30.85 -18.00 -0.24
N ALA A 89 -30.16 -19.16 -0.18
CA ALA A 89 -30.42 -20.32 -1.04
C ALA A 89 -31.62 -21.18 -0.58
N LYS A 90 -32.62 -20.56 0.08
CA LYS A 90 -33.88 -21.22 0.46
C LYS A 90 -35.00 -20.84 -0.49
#